data_AF-A0A8S9FHV2-F1
#
_entry.id   AF-A0A8S9FHV2-F1
#
_cell.length_a   1.000
_cell.length_b   1.000
_cell.length_c   1.000
_cell.angle_alpha   90.00
_cell.angle_beta   90.00
_cell.angle_gamma   90.00
#
_symmetry.space_group_name_H-M   'P 1'
#
loop_
_entity.id
_entity.type
_entity.pdbx_description
1 polymer ?
#
loop_
_entity_poly.entity_id
_entity_poly.type
_entity_poly.pdbx_seq_one_letter_code
_entity_poly.pdbx_strand_id
1 'polypeptide(L)' 'MVSSYDAEARTFFLKFSQEIPPTPGQPTKEPTLIPVVVGLLDSSGKDITLSSVYHDGTQQTISSSSD' A
#
# COMPACT_ATOMS: atom_id res chain seq x y z
N MET A 1 4.37 5.49 9.50
CA MET A 1 3.26 5.30 8.54
C MET A 1 2.30 6.45 8.70
N VAL A 2 1.81 7.02 7.59
CA VAL A 2 0.82 8.11 7.59
C VAL A 2 -0.22 7.84 6.51
N SER A 3 -1.46 8.20 6.81
CA SER A 3 -2.61 8.04 5.90
C SER A 3 -3.43 9.32 5.84
N SER A 4 -4.06 9.56 4.69
CA SER A 4 -5.01 10.65 4.49
C SER A 4 -6.09 10.24 3.49
N TYR A 5 -7.23 10.91 3.53
CA TYR A 5 -8.33 10.70 2.60
C TYR A 5 -8.76 12.02 1.98
N ASP A 6 -8.80 12.06 0.66
CA ASP A 6 -9.39 13.15 -0.12
C ASP A 6 -10.82 12.75 -0.49
N ALA A 7 -11.81 13.42 0.11
CA ALA A 7 -13.22 13.13 -0.11
C ALA A 7 -13.73 13.64 -1.47
N GLU A 8 -13.13 14.70 -2.02
CA GLU A 8 -13.51 15.25 -3.33
C GLU A 8 -13.04 14.29 -4.44
N ALA A 9 -11.76 13.90 -4.38
CA ALA A 9 -11.17 12.95 -5.32
C ALA A 9 -11.51 11.47 -5.01
N ARG A 10 -12.18 11.20 -3.88
CA ARG A 10 -12.47 9.86 -3.34
C ARG A 10 -11.24 8.95 -3.31
N THR A 11 -10.10 9.51 -2.90
CA THR A 11 -8.80 8.83 -2.94
C THR A 11 -8.24 8.66 -1.53
N PHE A 12 -7.89 7.42 -1.18
CA PHE A 12 -7.21 7.10 0.06
C PHE A 12 -5.70 6.97 -0.18
N PHE A 13 -4.91 7.72 0.59
CA PHE A 13 -3.46 7.73 0.51
C PHE A 13 -2.87 6.95 1.68
N LEU A 14 -1.95 6.04 1.36
CA LEU A 14 -1.21 5.25 2.34
C LEU A 14 0.30 5.39 2.08
N LYS A 15 1.03 5.97 3.04
CA LYS A 15 2.49 6.12 2.96
C LYS A 15 3.17 5.36 4.10
N PHE A 16 4.05 4.45 3.71
CA PHE A 16 4.84 3.62 4.60
C PHE A 16 6.26 3.43 4.02
N SER A 17 7.17 2.96 4.86
CA SER A 17 8.56 2.69 4.52
C SER A 17 9.00 1.38 5.15
N GLN A 18 9.90 0.67 4.48
CA GLN A 18 10.61 -0.45 5.07
C GLN A 18 11.85 0.06 5.78
N GLU A 19 12.18 -0.55 6.92
CA GLU A 19 13.45 -0.36 7.61
C GLU A 19 14.01 -1.73 8.01
N ILE A 20 15.31 -1.92 7.80
CA ILE A 20 16.03 -3.12 8.23
C ILE A 20 17.19 -2.66 9.13
N PRO A 21 17.11 -2.91 10.45
CA PRO A 21 18.16 -2.48 11.37
C PRO A 21 19.53 -3.13 11.08
N PRO A 22 20.65 -2.41 11.33
CA PRO A 22 21.99 -2.99 11.30
C PRO A 22 22.15 -4.19 12.23
N THR A 23 22.99 -5.17 11.85
CA THR A 23 23.38 -6.28 12.74
C THR A 23 24.90 -6.31 12.92
N PRO A 24 25.43 -6.85 14.03
CA PRO A 24 26.88 -7.04 14.18
C PRO A 24 27.45 -7.79 12.96
N GLY A 25 28.55 -7.28 12.39
CA GLY A 25 29.15 -7.82 11.17
C GLY A 25 28.46 -7.41 9.86
N GLN A 26 27.33 -6.71 9.91
CA GLN A 26 26.64 -6.17 8.73
C GLN A 26 25.96 -4.82 9.07
N PRO A 27 26.73 -3.72 9.10
CA PRO A 27 26.23 -2.40 9.47
C PRO A 27 25.30 -1.77 8.43
N THR A 28 25.43 -2.15 7.16
CA THR A 28 24.60 -1.66 6.05
C THR A 28 23.65 -2.77 5.59
N LYS A 29 22.36 -2.42 5.41
CA LYS A 29 21.31 -3.33 4.95
C LYS A 29 20.69 -2.78 3.67
N GLU A 30 20.60 -3.63 2.66
CA GLU A 30 19.88 -3.30 1.42
C GLU A 30 18.37 -3.53 1.60
N PRO A 31 17.51 -2.77 0.92
CA PRO A 31 16.08 -3.06 0.86
C PRO A 31 15.80 -4.48 0.38
N THR A 32 14.73 -5.09 0.89
CA THR A 32 14.30 -6.43 0.46
C THR A 32 12.88 -6.39 -0.05
N LEU A 33 12.53 -7.30 -0.96
CA LEU A 33 11.17 -7.38 -1.49
C LEU A 33 10.17 -7.68 -0.36
N ILE A 34 9.21 -6.79 -0.15
CA ILE A 34 8.03 -7.00 0.70
C ILE A 34 6.79 -6.94 -0.19
N PRO A 35 6.11 -8.08 -0.45
CA PRO A 35 4.79 -8.07 -1.05
C PRO A 35 3.78 -7.38 -0.13
N VAL A 36 3.04 -6.41 -0.66
CA VAL A 36 2.01 -5.68 0.09
C VAL A 36 0.65 -5.99 -0.53
N VAL A 37 -0.23 -6.59 0.27
CA VAL A 37 -1.63 -6.83 -0.10
C VAL A 37 -2.49 -5.78 0.60
N VAL A 38 -3.42 -5.18 -0.14
CA VAL A 38 -4.31 -4.14 0.38
C VAL A 38 -5.76 -4.49 0.07
N GLY A 39 -6.65 -4.10 0.98
CA GLY A 39 -8.11 -4.16 0.84
C GLY A 39 -8.73 -2.93 1.48
N LEU A 40 -9.88 -2.51 0.97
CA LEU A 40 -10.63 -1.38 1.51
C LEU A 40 -11.90 -1.91 2.16
N LEU A 41 -12.20 -1.45 3.37
CA LEU A 41 -13.43 -1.80 4.10
C LEU A 41 -14.24 -0.54 4.38
N ASP A 42 -15.56 -0.65 4.34
CA ASP A 42 -16.46 0.39 4.82
C ASP A 42 -16.63 0.35 6.35
N SER A 43 -17.42 1.28 6.90
CA SER A 43 -17.68 1.38 8.34
C SER A 43 -18.45 0.18 8.93
N SER A 44 -19.07 -0.64 8.09
CA SER A 44 -19.72 -1.90 8.49
C SER A 44 -18.78 -3.12 8.39
N GLY A 45 -17.54 -2.91 7.92
CA GLY A 45 -16.56 -3.96 7.70
C GLY A 45 -16.75 -4.73 6.39
N LYS A 46 -17.52 -4.18 5.44
CA LYS A 46 -17.74 -4.79 4.12
C LYS A 46 -16.68 -4.30 3.13
N ASP A 47 -16.24 -5.20 2.24
CA ASP A 47 -15.30 -4.87 1.17
C ASP A 47 -15.81 -3.77 0.24
N ILE A 48 -14.94 -2.79 0.00
CA ILE A 48 -15.06 -1.80 -1.04
C ILE A 48 -14.13 -2.24 -2.18
N THR A 49 -14.67 -2.33 -3.40
CA THR A 49 -13.88 -2.68 -4.58
C THR A 49 -12.75 -1.67 -4.81
N LEU A 50 -11.52 -2.15 -4.73
CA LEU A 50 -10.33 -1.40 -5.12
C LEU A 50 -10.19 -1.47 -6.65
N SER A 51 -10.44 -0.37 -7.34
CA SER A 51 -10.42 -0.30 -8.81
C SER A 51 -9.06 0.08 -9.39
N SER A 52 -8.30 0.91 -8.69
CA SER A 52 -6.96 1.33 -9.12
C SER A 52 -6.06 1.66 -7.94
N VAL A 53 -4.76 1.54 -8.18
CA VAL A 53 -3.72 1.93 -7.23
C VAL A 53 -2.74 2.85 -7.95
N TYR A 54 -2.37 3.94 -7.30
CA TYR A 54 -1.29 4.82 -7.75
C TYR A 54 -0.03 4.51 -6.96
N HIS A 55 1.04 4.13 -7.66
CA HIS A 55 2.35 3.89 -7.07
C HIS A 55 3.44 4.37 -8.02
N ASP A 56 4.41 5.09 -7.49
CA ASP A 56 5.58 5.60 -8.23
C ASP A 56 5.21 6.36 -9.54
N GLY A 57 4.24 7.28 -9.43
CA GLY A 57 3.73 8.06 -10.55
C GLY A 57 2.89 7.29 -11.58
N THR A 58 2.71 5.98 -11.38
CA THR A 58 1.98 5.10 -12.30
C THR A 58 0.65 4.67 -11.70
N GLN A 59 -0.43 4.77 -12.47
CA GLN A 59 -1.72 4.20 -12.13
C GLN A 59 -1.81 2.77 -12.66
N GLN A 60 -2.10 1.83 -11.77
CA GLN A 60 -2.40 0.45 -12.12
C GLN A 60 -3.89 0.20 -11.90
N THR A 61 -4.59 -0.23 -12.95
CA THR A 61 -5.97 -0.71 -12.82
C THR A 61 -5.94 -2.10 -12.23
N ILE A 62 -6.66 -2.29 -11.13
CA ILE A 62 -6.82 -3.60 -10.50
C ILE A 62 -8.03 -4.26 -11.16
N SER A 63 -7.76 -5.07 -12.17
CA SER A 63 -8.77 -6.00 -12.69
C SER A 63 -8.97 -7.07 -11.62
N SER A 64 -10.14 -7.09 -10.99
CA SER A 64 -10.53 -8.20 -10.12
C SER A 64 -10.60 -9.47 -10.96
N SER A 65 -9.51 -10.24 -10.98
CA SER A 65 -9.57 -11.65 -11.39
C SER A 65 -10.32 -12.37 -10.27
N SER A 66 -11.59 -12.64 -10.52
CA SER A 66 -12.33 -13.62 -9.73
C SER A 66 -11.68 -14.97 -9.97
N ASP A 67 -10.84 -15.42 -9.04
CA ASP A 67 -10.58 -16.85 -8.84
C ASP A 67 -11.70 -17.46 -8.01
#